data_AF-A0A353R0Q4-F1
#
_entry.id   AF-A0A353R0Q4-F1
#
_cell.length_a   1.000
_cell.length_b   1.000
_cell.length_c   1.000
_cell.angle_alpha   90.00
_cell.angle_beta   90.00
_cell.angle_gamma   90.00
#
_symmetry.space_group_name_H-M   'P 1'
#
loop_
_entity.id
_entity.type
_entity.pdbx_description
1 polymer ?
#
loop_
_entity_poly.entity_id
_entity_poly.type
_entity_poly.pdbx_seq_one_letter_code
_entity_poly.pdbx_strand_id
1 'polypeptide(L)' 'KTIRPISIEVGILPRTHGSALFTRGETQAIVVTTLGTARDAQVIDAIEGERKEPFMLHYNFP' A
#
# COMPACT_ATOMS: atom_id res chain seq x y z
N LYS A 1 7.00 19.97 -20.70
CA LYS A 1 5.98 18.91 -20.43
C LYS A 1 5.23 19.32 -19.17
N THR A 2 3.89 19.41 -19.22
CA THR A 2 3.06 19.82 -18.07
C THR A 2 2.61 18.59 -17.28
N ILE A 3 2.63 18.68 -15.94
CA ILE A 3 2.12 17.62 -15.07
C ILE A 3 0.59 17.63 -15.10
N ARG A 4 -0.03 16.43 -15.16
CA ARG A 4 -1.51 16.29 -15.09
C ARG A 4 -2.03 16.74 -13.71
N PRO A 5 -3.28 17.23 -13.59
CA PRO A 5 -3.86 17.62 -12.31
C PRO A 5 -3.78 16.48 -11.26
N ILE A 6 -3.55 16.85 -10.00
CA ILE A 6 -3.42 15.92 -8.87
C ILE A 6 -4.48 16.26 -7.82
N SER A 7 -5.15 15.23 -7.28
CA SER A 7 -5.97 15.31 -6.07
C SER A 7 -5.64 14.17 -5.12
N ILE A 8 -5.80 14.44 -3.82
CA ILE A 8 -5.46 13.50 -2.73
C ILE A 8 -6.53 13.62 -1.66
N GLU A 9 -7.12 12.49 -1.26
CA GLU A 9 -8.03 12.38 -0.13
C GLU A 9 -7.51 11.32 0.84
N VAL A 10 -7.53 11.62 2.15
CA VAL A 10 -7.07 10.70 3.21
C VAL A 10 -8.24 10.26 4.08
N GLY A 11 -8.19 9.05 4.62
CA GLY A 11 -9.22 8.54 5.53
C GLY A 11 -10.55 8.20 4.85
N ILE A 12 -10.55 7.96 3.54
CA ILE A 12 -11.76 7.65 2.75
C ILE A 12 -12.45 6.34 3.19
N LEU A 13 -11.72 5.46 3.89
CA LEU A 13 -12.25 4.26 4.54
C LEU A 13 -12.04 4.40 6.06
N PRO A 14 -13.08 4.76 6.85
CA PRO A 14 -12.91 5.20 8.23
C PRO A 14 -12.50 4.10 9.23
N ARG A 15 -12.55 2.84 8.82
CA ARG A 15 -12.24 1.68 9.69
C ARG A 15 -10.88 1.05 9.41
N THR A 16 -10.20 1.43 8.33
CA THR A 16 -8.86 0.92 8.05
C THR A 16 -7.85 1.65 8.94
N HIS A 17 -6.69 1.06 9.19
CA HIS A 17 -5.64 1.75 9.96
C HIS A 17 -5.13 3.00 9.23
N GLY A 18 -5.05 2.95 7.91
CA GLY A 18 -4.86 4.11 7.05
C GLY A 18 -5.51 3.89 5.68
N SER A 19 -5.99 4.95 5.05
CA SER A 19 -6.49 4.90 3.67
C SER A 19 -6.23 6.22 2.94
N ALA A 20 -5.98 6.14 1.64
CA ALA A 20 -5.84 7.30 0.77
C ALA A 20 -6.37 6.98 -0.64
N LEU A 21 -6.96 7.99 -1.28
CA LEU A 21 -7.27 8.01 -2.70
C LEU A 21 -6.36 9.04 -3.38
N PHE A 22 -5.50 8.56 -4.26
CA PHE A 22 -4.62 9.41 -5.06
C PHE A 22 -5.09 9.39 -6.50
N THR A 23 -5.28 10.57 -7.09
CA THR A 23 -5.63 10.73 -8.51
C THR A 23 -4.65 11.68 -9.19
N ARG A 24 -4.12 11.27 -10.34
CA ARG A 24 -3.29 12.12 -11.23
C ARG A 24 -3.77 11.98 -12.68
N GLY A 25 -4.55 12.96 -13.15
CA GLY A 25 -5.30 12.83 -14.40
C GLY A 25 -6.18 11.58 -14.36
N GLU A 26 -6.05 10.70 -15.35
CA GLU A 26 -6.82 9.43 -15.44
C GLU A 26 -6.17 8.26 -14.67
N THR A 27 -5.02 8.47 -14.02
CA THR A 27 -4.41 7.43 -13.18
C THR A 27 -4.89 7.59 -11.75
N GLN A 28 -5.58 6.59 -11.21
CA GLN A 28 -6.09 6.59 -9.84
C GLN A 28 -5.67 5.33 -9.09
N ALA A 29 -5.36 5.47 -7.81
CA ALA A 29 -5.10 4.36 -6.91
C ALA A 29 -5.75 4.60 -5.55
N ILE A 30 -6.45 3.58 -5.06
CA ILE A 30 -6.81 3.47 -3.65
C ILE A 30 -5.70 2.69 -2.94
N VAL A 31 -5.20 3.24 -1.82
CA VAL A 31 -4.16 2.61 -1.00
C VAL A 31 -4.68 2.49 0.42
N VAL A 32 -4.53 1.31 1.01
CA VAL A 32 -4.95 1.00 2.38
C VAL A 32 -3.77 0.45 3.15
N THR A 33 -3.51 1.01 4.32
CA THR A 33 -2.51 0.53 5.26
C THR A 33 -3.18 -0.33 6.32
N THR A 34 -2.57 -1.48 6.61
CA THR A 34 -2.94 -2.36 7.72
C THR A 34 -1.73 -2.55 8.62
N LEU A 35 -1.86 -2.22 9.91
CA LEU A 35 -0.86 -2.48 10.93
C LEU A 35 -1.09 -3.87 11.54
N GLY A 36 -0.02 -4.65 11.61
CA GLY A 36 0.03 -5.93 12.30
C GLY A 36 1.13 -5.94 13.37
N THR A 37 1.27 -7.08 14.03
CA THR A 37 2.36 -7.39 14.95
C THR A 37 3.54 -8.03 14.21
N ALA A 38 4.66 -8.27 14.91
CA ALA A 38 5.79 -9.01 14.38
C ALA A 38 5.44 -10.46 13.95
N ARG A 39 4.30 -11.00 14.39
CA ARG A 39 3.80 -12.32 13.94
C ARG A 39 3.18 -12.26 12.55
N ASP A 40 2.75 -11.08 12.10
CA ASP A 40 2.11 -10.84 10.81
C ASP A 40 3.13 -10.52 9.70
N ALA A 41 4.43 -10.45 10.05
CA ALA A 41 5.51 -10.28 9.08
C ALA A 41 5.61 -11.49 8.13
N GLN A 42 5.90 -11.25 6.85
CA GLN A 42 6.01 -12.29 5.84
C GLN A 42 7.29 -13.11 6.06
N VAL A 43 7.17 -14.42 6.15
CA VAL A 43 8.33 -15.33 6.13
C VAL A 43 8.76 -15.53 4.67
N ILE A 44 10.01 -15.21 4.38
CA ILE A 44 10.63 -15.40 3.08
C ILE A 44 11.69 -16.48 3.23
N ASP A 45 11.43 -17.65 2.63
CA ASP A 45 12.40 -18.73 2.50
C ASP A 45 13.23 -18.50 1.23
N ALA A 46 14.40 -17.87 1.39
CA ALA A 46 15.32 -17.57 0.30
C ALA A 46 16.52 -18.53 0.32
N ILE A 47 17.21 -18.63 -0.80
CA ILE A 47 18.41 -19.49 -0.94
C ILE A 47 19.50 -19.13 0.09
N GLU A 48 19.61 -17.85 0.44
CA GLU A 48 20.57 -17.33 1.43
C GLU A 48 20.15 -17.58 2.89
N GLY A 49 18.92 -18.06 3.12
CA GLY A 49 18.34 -18.33 4.43
C GLY A 49 16.94 -17.74 4.62
N GLU A 50 16.29 -18.14 5.70
CA GLU A 50 14.97 -17.64 6.10
C GLU A 50 15.08 -16.23 6.70
N ARG A 51 14.17 -15.33 6.31
CA ARG A 51 14.02 -14.00 6.93
C ARG A 51 12.55 -13.61 7.10
N LYS A 52 12.30 -12.68 8.03
CA LYS A 52 10.99 -12.05 8.23
C LYS A 52 10.98 -10.65 7.64
N GLU A 53 10.05 -10.38 6.73
CA GLU A 53 9.83 -9.09 6.09
C GLU A 53 8.62 -8.39 6.76
N PRO A 54 8.85 -7.32 7.56
CA PRO A 54 7.76 -6.60 8.22
C PRO A 54 6.98 -5.68 7.27
N PHE A 55 7.49 -5.39 6.07
CA PHE A 55 6.83 -4.51 5.11
C PHE A 55 6.33 -5.27 3.88
N MET A 56 5.01 -5.24 3.68
CA MET A 56 4.35 -5.86 2.52
C MET A 56 3.65 -4.79 1.68
N LEU A 57 3.80 -4.89 0.36
CA LEU A 57 3.06 -4.08 -0.61
C LEU A 57 2.39 -5.01 -1.62
N HIS A 58 1.06 -5.05 -1.60
CA HIS A 58 0.27 -5.80 -2.57
C HIS A 58 -0.33 -4.82 -3.59
N TYR A 59 0.06 -4.98 -4.85
CA TYR A 59 -0.44 -4.18 -5.97
C TYR A 59 -1.46 -4.97 -6.78
N ASN A 60 -2.64 -4.40 -6.98
CA ASN A 60 -3.71 -4.98 -7.78
C ASN A 60 -4.01 -4.05 -8.97
N PHE A 61 -4.05 -4.62 -10.18
CA PHE A 61 -4.48 -3.93 -11.40
C PHE A 61 -5.64 -4.73 -12.01
N PRO A 62 -6.90 -4.38 -11.66
CA PRO A 62 -8.07 -5.08 -12.13
C PRO A 62 -8.36 -4.85 -13.61
#